data_AF-A0A1P9WS17-F1
#
_entry.id   AF-A0A1P9WS17-F1
#
_cell.length_a   1.000
_cell.length_b   1.000
_cell.length_c   1.000
_cell.angle_alpha   90.00
_cell.angle_beta   90.00
_cell.angle_gamma   90.00
#
_symmetry.space_group_name_H-M   'P 1'
#
loop_
_entity.id
_entity.type
_entity.pdbx_description
1 polymer ?
#
loop_
_entity_poly.entity_id
_entity_poly.type
_entity_poly.pdbx_seq_one_letter_code
_entity_poly.pdbx_strand_id
1 'polypeptide(L)'
;MKALYIFVLSVLTFTACNRQNDAAVQPDRARRMAGTYQISLLTMQAGSQPSVSVPMPLQYNGQPLLSGAITITRKSENRVDATVAMTVNKSAIPANVDPALVQDQSYTSENLEIRDNGTGYDLFVDGDKIARFDDNTFTIQRVVANPQTGETYNVGLQAKK
;
A
#
# COMPACT_ATOMS: atom_id res chain seq x y z
N MET A 1 45.46 11.29 71.83
CA MET A 1 45.60 11.82 70.46
C MET A 1 44.52 11.21 69.59
N LYS A 2 43.70 12.06 68.93
CA LYS A 2 42.91 11.82 67.69
C LYS A 2 41.75 10.78 67.78
N ALA A 3 40.52 11.26 68.06
CA ALA A 3 39.40 11.53 67.11
C ALA A 3 38.64 10.24 66.71
N LEU A 4 37.49 9.87 67.29
CA LEU A 4 36.10 10.39 67.15
C LEU A 4 35.58 10.46 65.70
N TYR A 5 34.74 9.49 65.30
CA TYR A 5 33.69 9.59 64.27
C TYR A 5 32.59 8.58 64.64
N ILE A 6 31.52 9.01 65.32
CA ILE A 6 30.24 9.54 64.81
C ILE A 6 29.44 8.52 63.99
N PHE A 7 28.40 8.07 64.70
CA PHE A 7 27.17 7.40 64.29
C PHE A 7 26.39 8.24 63.27
N VAL A 8 26.05 7.69 62.10
CA VAL A 8 24.90 8.15 61.30
C VAL A 8 24.17 6.94 60.72
N LEU A 9 22.95 6.80 61.22
CA LEU A 9 21.86 5.96 60.77
C LEU A 9 21.11 6.71 59.64
N SER A 10 20.99 6.11 58.47
CA SER A 10 20.04 6.51 57.41
C SER A 10 19.83 5.30 56.50
N VAL A 11 18.86 4.43 56.76
CA VAL A 11 17.43 4.54 56.36
C VAL A 11 17.27 4.75 54.86
N LEU A 12 16.88 3.65 54.19
CA LEU A 12 15.95 3.55 53.05
C LEU A 12 15.90 4.71 52.04
N THR A 13 16.21 4.39 50.77
CA THR A 13 15.17 4.31 49.73
C THR A 13 15.64 3.41 48.60
N PHE A 14 14.91 2.32 48.36
CA PHE A 14 14.88 1.70 47.04
C PHE A 14 14.29 2.74 46.08
N THR A 15 15.12 3.38 45.25
CA THR A 15 14.63 4.06 44.05
C THR A 15 14.20 2.99 43.05
N ALA A 16 12.97 2.51 43.22
CA ALA A 16 12.22 1.96 42.10
C ALA A 16 12.02 3.12 41.12
N CYS A 17 12.93 3.22 40.14
CA CYS A 17 12.70 4.00 38.94
C CYS A 17 11.48 3.40 38.24
N ASN A 18 10.30 3.89 38.60
CA ASN A 18 9.08 3.71 37.83
C ASN A 18 9.27 4.56 36.56
N ARG A 19 10.10 4.08 35.63
CA ARG A 19 10.03 4.53 34.24
C ARG A 19 8.65 4.09 33.81
N GLN A 20 7.73 5.04 33.80
CA GLN A 20 6.58 4.99 32.91
C GLN A 20 7.15 4.51 31.58
N ASN A 21 6.77 3.28 31.21
CA ASN A 21 6.87 2.85 29.84
C ASN A 21 5.88 3.76 29.11
N ASP A 22 6.34 4.96 28.75
CA ASP A 22 5.77 5.70 27.64
C ASP A 22 5.81 4.70 26.50
N ALA A 23 4.66 4.08 26.22
CA ALA A 23 4.49 3.26 25.04
C ALA A 23 4.98 4.14 23.91
N ALA A 24 6.13 3.79 23.32
CA ALA A 24 6.73 4.58 22.28
C ALA A 24 5.64 4.87 21.26
N VAL A 25 5.31 6.15 21.07
CA VAL A 25 4.25 6.56 20.14
C VAL A 25 4.59 5.94 18.81
N GLN A 26 3.79 4.95 18.41
CA GLN A 26 4.09 4.20 17.21
C GLN A 26 3.93 5.18 16.03
N PRO A 27 4.89 5.27 15.11
CA PRO A 27 4.79 6.22 14.02
C PRO A 27 3.53 5.95 13.20
N ASP A 28 2.77 7.00 12.90
CA ASP A 28 1.54 6.93 12.11
C ASP A 28 1.87 6.75 10.61
N ARG A 29 2.19 5.52 10.24
CA ARG A 29 2.59 5.13 8.88
C ARG A 29 1.44 5.34 7.89
N ALA A 30 0.21 5.05 8.31
CA ALA A 30 -0.97 5.18 7.48
C ALA A 30 -1.20 6.62 7.00
N ARG A 31 -0.93 7.61 7.85
CA ARG A 31 -1.04 9.03 7.46
C ARG A 31 -0.10 9.41 6.33
N ARG A 32 1.09 8.81 6.25
CA ARG A 32 2.05 9.06 5.16
C ARG A 32 1.59 8.47 3.83
N MET A 33 0.82 7.38 3.86
CA MET A 33 0.35 6.68 2.66
C MET A 33 -0.99 7.20 2.14
N ALA A 34 -1.81 7.83 2.99
CA ALA A 34 -3.15 8.27 2.64
C ALA A 34 -3.17 9.25 1.44
N GLY A 35 -4.13 9.05 0.54
CA GLY A 35 -4.30 9.85 -0.67
C GLY A 35 -4.64 9.02 -1.89
N THR A 36 -4.72 9.68 -3.05
CA THR A 36 -4.99 9.06 -4.34
C THR A 36 -3.74 9.12 -5.22
N TYR A 37 -3.47 8.02 -5.91
CA TYR A 37 -2.28 7.79 -6.74
C TYR A 37 -2.74 7.34 -8.11
N GLN A 38 -2.34 8.04 -9.16
CA GLN A 38 -2.69 7.69 -10.53
C GLN A 38 -1.85 6.51 -11.01
N ILE A 39 -2.50 5.51 -11.59
CA ILE A 39 -1.82 4.39 -12.22
C ILE A 39 -1.07 4.93 -13.43
N SER A 40 0.24 4.69 -13.44
CA SER A 40 1.17 5.16 -14.49
C SER A 40 1.64 4.02 -15.39
N LEU A 41 1.61 2.78 -14.89
CA LEU A 41 2.05 1.61 -15.62
C LEU A 41 1.24 0.39 -15.21
N LEU A 42 0.76 -0.34 -16.21
CA LEU A 42 0.22 -1.69 -16.07
C LEU A 42 1.20 -2.67 -16.74
N THR A 43 1.47 -3.80 -16.11
CA THR A 43 2.35 -4.85 -16.64
C THR A 43 1.61 -6.17 -16.60
N MET A 44 1.65 -6.94 -17.68
CA MET A 44 0.96 -8.22 -17.78
C MET A 44 1.86 -9.25 -18.46
N GLN A 45 1.92 -10.45 -17.90
CA GLN A 45 2.65 -11.57 -18.49
C GLN A 45 1.81 -12.84 -18.38
N ALA A 46 1.52 -13.47 -19.51
CA ALA A 46 0.74 -14.71 -19.57
C ALA A 46 1.69 -15.92 -19.65
N GLY A 47 1.74 -16.76 -18.60
CA GLY A 47 2.62 -17.92 -18.55
C GLY A 47 4.07 -17.58 -18.93
N SER A 48 4.59 -18.23 -19.97
CA SER A 48 5.95 -18.02 -20.50
C SER A 48 6.07 -16.91 -21.56
N GLN A 49 4.97 -16.24 -21.91
CA GLN A 49 5.00 -15.14 -22.88
C GLN A 49 5.82 -13.95 -22.35
N PRO A 50 6.38 -13.11 -23.24
CA PRO A 50 7.03 -11.88 -22.84
C PRO A 50 6.07 -10.98 -22.05
N SER A 51 6.63 -10.25 -21.07
CA SER A 51 5.89 -9.25 -20.32
C SER A 51 5.54 -8.06 -21.22
N VAL A 52 4.29 -7.63 -21.18
CA VAL A 52 3.77 -6.45 -21.87
C VAL A 52 3.58 -5.35 -20.84
N SER A 53 4.12 -4.16 -21.13
CA SER A 53 3.97 -2.97 -20.30
C SER A 53 3.14 -1.93 -21.04
N VAL A 54 2.07 -1.46 -20.41
CA VAL A 54 1.13 -0.48 -20.95
C VAL A 54 1.23 0.78 -20.09
N PRO A 55 1.73 1.90 -20.65
CA PRO A 55 1.70 3.18 -19.96
C PRO A 55 0.26 3.65 -19.80
N MET A 56 -0.04 4.25 -18.65
CA MET A 56 -1.37 4.72 -18.30
C MET A 56 -1.38 6.26 -18.14
N PRO A 57 -2.47 6.94 -18.49
CA PRO A 57 -3.71 6.39 -19.05
C PRO A 57 -3.53 5.86 -20.48
N LEU A 58 -4.27 4.81 -20.83
CA LEU A 58 -4.31 4.29 -22.20
C LEU A 58 -5.04 5.30 -23.08
N GLN A 59 -4.39 5.72 -24.17
CA GLN A 59 -4.92 6.72 -25.10
C GLN A 59 -5.55 6.04 -26.32
N TYR A 60 -6.67 6.60 -26.79
CA TYR A 60 -7.27 6.29 -28.08
C TYR A 60 -7.68 7.58 -28.78
N ASN A 61 -7.19 7.81 -30.00
CA ASN A 61 -7.41 9.04 -30.76
C ASN A 61 -7.11 10.34 -29.97
N GLY A 62 -6.04 10.31 -29.17
CA GLY A 62 -5.62 11.45 -28.35
C GLY A 62 -6.49 11.75 -27.14
N GLN A 63 -7.43 10.86 -26.81
CA GLN A 63 -8.26 10.94 -25.60
C GLN A 63 -7.97 9.74 -24.68
N PRO A 64 -7.96 9.92 -23.35
CA PRO A 64 -7.78 8.82 -22.44
C PRO A 64 -8.98 7.88 -22.57
N LEU A 65 -8.74 6.63 -22.96
CA LEU A 65 -9.73 5.57 -23.04
C LEU A 65 -9.87 4.84 -21.70
N LEU A 66 -8.74 4.50 -21.07
CA LEU A 66 -8.71 3.81 -19.78
C LEU A 66 -7.75 4.54 -18.85
N SER A 67 -8.24 4.93 -17.69
CA SER A 67 -7.45 5.51 -16.61
C SER A 67 -7.62 4.67 -15.36
N GLY A 68 -6.74 4.83 -14.37
CA GLY A 68 -7.00 4.22 -13.09
C GLY A 68 -6.23 4.85 -11.96
N ALA A 69 -6.67 4.58 -10.75
CA ALA A 69 -6.11 5.15 -9.54
C ALA A 69 -6.17 4.16 -8.37
N ILE A 70 -5.25 4.34 -7.42
CA ILE A 70 -5.28 3.72 -6.11
C ILE A 70 -5.61 4.79 -5.09
N THR A 71 -6.67 4.60 -4.31
CA THR A 71 -7.04 5.45 -3.18
C THR A 71 -6.74 4.72 -1.88
N ILE A 72 -5.96 5.36 -1.01
CA ILE A 72 -5.57 4.84 0.30
C ILE A 72 -6.25 5.67 1.38
N THR A 73 -7.07 5.00 2.20
CA THR A 73 -7.80 5.62 3.31
C THR A 73 -7.21 5.15 4.63
N ARG A 74 -6.76 6.08 5.46
CA ARG A 74 -6.25 5.76 6.81
C ARG A 74 -7.36 5.23 7.71
N LYS A 75 -7.10 4.10 8.39
CA LYS A 75 -7.99 3.51 9.40
C LYS A 75 -7.44 3.65 10.81
N SER A 76 -6.15 3.33 10.99
CA SER A 76 -5.39 3.56 12.23
C SER A 76 -3.92 3.79 11.87
N GLU A 77 -3.05 3.96 12.85
CA GLU A 77 -1.61 4.24 12.64
C GLU A 77 -0.90 3.24 11.72
N ASN A 78 -1.32 1.97 11.76
CA ASN A 78 -0.72 0.87 10.99
C ASN A 78 -1.75 0.11 10.13
N ARG A 79 -2.89 0.73 9.82
CA ARG A 79 -3.95 0.13 9.00
C ARG A 79 -4.54 1.12 8.00
N VAL A 80 -4.77 0.65 6.77
CA VAL A 80 -5.42 1.40 5.69
C VAL A 80 -6.45 0.54 4.97
N ASP A 81 -7.42 1.18 4.32
CA ASP A 81 -8.17 0.57 3.23
C ASP A 81 -7.56 1.03 1.90
N ALA A 82 -7.51 0.16 0.90
CA ALA A 82 -7.05 0.49 -0.44
C ALA A 82 -8.13 0.16 -1.48
N THR A 83 -8.47 1.14 -2.32
CA THR A 83 -9.38 0.96 -3.45
C THR A 83 -8.61 1.18 -4.74
N VAL A 84 -8.60 0.17 -5.61
CA VAL A 84 -8.10 0.27 -6.97
C VAL A 84 -9.29 0.45 -7.90
N ALA A 85 -9.31 1.54 -8.65
CA ALA A 85 -10.36 1.83 -9.62
C ALA A 85 -9.76 2.00 -11.02
N MET A 86 -10.40 1.36 -12.01
CA MET A 86 -10.16 1.55 -13.44
C MET A 86 -11.41 2.17 -14.04
N THR A 87 -11.24 3.30 -14.73
CA THR A 87 -12.31 4.09 -15.30
C THR A 87 -12.18 4.15 -16.81
N VAL A 88 -13.28 3.89 -17.49
CA VAL A 88 -13.37 3.86 -18.95
C VAL A 88 -14.04 5.15 -19.43
N ASN A 89 -13.36 5.87 -20.31
CA ASN A 89 -13.97 6.99 -21.01
C ASN A 89 -14.83 6.48 -22.16
N LYS A 90 -16.14 6.39 -21.93
CA LYS A 90 -17.09 5.89 -22.94
C LYS A 90 -17.13 6.73 -24.22
N SER A 91 -16.78 8.02 -24.15
CA SER A 91 -16.73 8.90 -25.33
C SER A 91 -15.55 8.61 -26.27
N ALA A 92 -14.51 7.94 -25.75
CA ALA A 92 -13.35 7.51 -26.52
C ALA A 92 -13.49 6.08 -27.07
N ILE A 93 -14.61 5.39 -26.81
CA ILE A 93 -14.83 4.02 -27.28
C ILE A 93 -15.05 4.03 -28.80
N PRO A 94 -14.35 3.18 -29.59
CA PRO A 94 -14.61 3.02 -31.01
C PRO A 94 -16.07 2.61 -31.28
N ALA A 95 -16.70 3.17 -32.32
CA ALA A 95 -18.11 2.89 -32.63
C ALA A 95 -18.43 1.41 -32.93
N ASN A 96 -17.41 0.60 -33.25
CA ASN A 96 -17.53 -0.83 -33.49
C ASN A 96 -17.40 -1.68 -32.21
N VAL A 97 -17.20 -1.07 -31.03
CA VAL A 97 -17.14 -1.75 -29.74
C VAL A 97 -18.45 -1.48 -29.00
N ASP A 98 -19.10 -2.54 -28.54
CA ASP A 98 -20.29 -2.40 -27.69
C ASP A 98 -19.88 -1.79 -26.33
N PRO A 99 -20.34 -0.57 -25.99
CA PRO A 99 -19.98 0.08 -24.73
C PRO A 99 -20.53 -0.64 -23.50
N ALA A 100 -21.48 -1.57 -23.64
CA ALA A 100 -21.95 -2.41 -22.54
C ALA A 100 -20.90 -3.44 -22.08
N LEU A 101 -19.97 -3.81 -22.96
CA LEU A 101 -18.87 -4.73 -22.68
C LEU A 101 -17.69 -4.07 -21.96
N VAL A 102 -17.68 -2.74 -21.87
CA VAL A 102 -16.60 -1.96 -21.29
C VAL A 102 -17.13 -1.19 -20.09
N GLN A 103 -16.79 -1.65 -18.90
CA GLN A 103 -17.30 -1.12 -17.64
C GLN A 103 -16.16 -0.67 -16.74
N ASP A 104 -16.42 0.34 -15.93
CA ASP A 104 -15.55 0.68 -14.83
C ASP A 104 -15.40 -0.54 -13.90
N GLN A 105 -14.21 -0.69 -13.35
CA GLN A 105 -13.91 -1.77 -12.40
C GLN A 105 -13.36 -1.14 -11.14
N SER A 106 -13.81 -1.61 -9.98
CA SER A 106 -13.30 -1.17 -8.69
C SER A 106 -13.15 -2.36 -7.77
N TYR A 107 -12.03 -2.43 -7.07
CA TYR A 107 -11.74 -3.43 -6.06
C TYR A 107 -11.23 -2.74 -4.81
N THR A 108 -11.87 -3.04 -3.67
CA THR A 108 -11.45 -2.54 -2.37
C THR A 108 -10.92 -3.70 -1.54
N SER A 109 -9.75 -3.47 -0.93
CA SER A 109 -9.21 -4.32 0.12
C SER A 109 -9.19 -3.52 1.42
N GLU A 110 -9.85 -4.05 2.43
CA GLU A 110 -10.05 -3.38 3.71
C GLU A 110 -9.04 -3.86 4.75
N ASN A 111 -8.76 -2.99 5.72
CA ASN A 111 -7.97 -3.30 6.91
C ASN A 111 -6.57 -3.88 6.63
N LEU A 112 -5.90 -3.36 5.60
CA LEU A 112 -4.56 -3.75 5.22
C LEU A 112 -3.55 -3.39 6.31
N GLU A 113 -2.69 -4.34 6.65
CA GLU A 113 -1.60 -4.15 7.58
C GLU A 113 -0.41 -3.45 6.92
N ILE A 114 0.11 -2.42 7.58
CA ILE A 114 1.32 -1.72 7.16
C ILE A 114 2.52 -2.24 7.94
N ARG A 115 3.52 -2.78 7.24
CA ARG A 115 4.80 -3.17 7.84
C ARG A 115 5.94 -2.33 7.26
N ASP A 116 6.82 -1.85 8.12
CA ASP A 116 8.04 -1.16 7.72
C ASP A 116 9.05 -2.18 7.16
N ASN A 117 9.70 -1.86 6.05
CA ASN A 117 10.71 -2.70 5.42
C ASN A 117 12.10 -2.03 5.34
N GLY A 118 12.31 -0.94 6.09
CA GLY A 118 13.54 -0.15 6.15
C GLY A 118 13.70 0.89 5.03
N THR A 119 12.99 0.74 3.92
CA THR A 119 13.08 1.64 2.74
C THR A 119 11.74 2.24 2.33
N GLY A 120 10.65 1.81 2.96
CA GLY A 120 9.28 2.19 2.68
C GLY A 120 8.33 1.34 3.54
N TYR A 121 7.14 1.09 3.02
CA TYR A 121 6.14 0.26 3.68
C TYR A 121 5.63 -0.83 2.75
N ASP A 122 5.40 -2.01 3.29
CA ASP A 122 4.72 -3.11 2.61
C ASP A 122 3.29 -3.22 3.16
N LEU A 123 2.33 -3.47 2.27
CA LEU A 123 0.93 -3.71 2.63
C LEU A 123 0.62 -5.20 2.60
N PHE A 124 -0.05 -5.68 3.63
CA PHE A 124 -0.41 -7.07 3.82
C PHE A 124 -1.91 -7.27 4.02
N VAL A 125 -2.43 -8.38 3.50
CA VAL A 125 -3.77 -8.93 3.81
C VAL A 125 -3.58 -10.37 4.22
N ASP A 126 -4.17 -10.78 5.35
CA ASP A 126 -4.08 -12.16 5.88
C ASP A 126 -2.64 -12.74 5.95
N GLY A 127 -1.64 -11.87 6.13
CA GLY A 127 -0.22 -12.25 6.18
C GLY A 127 0.50 -12.25 4.83
N ASP A 128 -0.22 -12.15 3.71
CA ASP A 128 0.32 -12.07 2.37
C ASP A 128 0.62 -10.63 1.96
N LYS A 129 1.81 -10.39 1.41
CA LYS A 129 2.20 -9.09 0.86
C LYS A 129 1.44 -8.83 -0.43
N ILE A 130 0.73 -7.72 -0.52
CA ILE A 130 -0.03 -7.34 -1.72
C ILE A 130 0.50 -6.11 -2.43
N ALA A 131 1.22 -5.24 -1.74
CA ALA A 131 1.78 -4.03 -2.33
C ALA A 131 3.02 -3.55 -1.57
N ARG A 132 3.79 -2.70 -2.24
CA ARG A 132 4.87 -1.91 -1.66
C ARG A 132 4.59 -0.43 -1.91
N PHE A 133 4.93 0.39 -0.93
CA PHE A 133 4.91 1.85 -1.00
C PHE A 133 6.30 2.39 -0.67
N ASP A 134 6.95 2.98 -1.64
CA ASP A 134 8.18 3.74 -1.48
C ASP A 134 8.13 4.99 -2.36
N ASP A 135 8.78 6.07 -1.93
CA ASP A 135 8.89 7.31 -2.71
C ASP A 135 7.58 7.79 -3.38
N ASN A 136 6.47 7.82 -2.62
CA ASN A 136 5.12 8.16 -3.08
C ASN A 136 4.60 7.30 -4.27
N THR A 137 5.16 6.11 -4.44
CA THR A 137 4.83 5.15 -5.49
C THR A 137 4.31 3.87 -4.86
N PHE A 138 3.14 3.43 -5.31
CA PHE A 138 2.64 2.08 -5.07
C PHE A 138 3.10 1.14 -6.16
N THR A 139 3.64 0.00 -5.77
CA THR A 139 3.91 -1.12 -6.67
C THR A 139 3.15 -2.35 -6.19
N ILE A 140 2.33 -2.92 -7.07
CA ILE A 140 1.59 -4.16 -6.86
C ILE A 140 2.12 -5.19 -7.86
N GLN A 141 2.35 -6.42 -7.41
CA GLN A 141 2.65 -7.57 -8.27
C GLN A 141 1.86 -8.77 -7.77
N ARG A 142 1.05 -9.37 -8.63
CA ARG A 142 0.14 -10.47 -8.28
C ARG A 142 0.13 -11.52 -9.37
N VAL A 143 0.08 -12.77 -8.97
CA VAL A 143 -0.30 -13.87 -9.87
C VAL A 143 -1.82 -14.01 -9.81
N VAL A 144 -2.48 -13.94 -10.95
CA VAL A 144 -3.94 -14.06 -11.07
C VAL A 144 -4.23 -15.24 -11.99
N ALA A 145 -5.08 -16.16 -11.57
CA ALA A 145 -5.55 -17.25 -12.43
C ALA A 145 -6.79 -16.80 -13.22
N ASN A 146 -6.85 -17.12 -14.50
CA ASN A 146 -8.06 -17.07 -15.28
C ASN A 146 -9.02 -18.17 -14.79
N PRO A 147 -10.20 -17.84 -14.24
CA PRO A 147 -11.12 -18.87 -13.77
C PRO A 147 -11.71 -19.72 -14.91
N GLN A 148 -11.66 -19.25 -16.16
CA GLN A 148 -12.21 -19.94 -17.32
C GLN A 148 -11.19 -20.85 -17.99
N THR A 149 -9.93 -20.41 -18.09
CA THR A 149 -8.88 -21.14 -18.81
C THR A 149 -7.88 -21.84 -17.89
N GLY A 150 -7.83 -21.48 -16.61
CA GLY A 150 -6.81 -21.95 -15.66
C GLY A 150 -5.42 -21.35 -15.88
N GLU A 151 -5.23 -20.52 -16.91
CA GLU A 151 -3.97 -19.84 -17.17
C GLU A 151 -3.64 -18.84 -16.06
N THR A 152 -2.37 -18.71 -15.73
CA THR A 152 -1.91 -17.73 -14.75
C THR A 152 -1.28 -16.52 -15.45
N TYR A 153 -1.61 -15.34 -14.94
CA TYR A 153 -1.07 -14.07 -15.37
C TYR A 153 -0.31 -13.42 -14.22
N ASN A 154 0.92 -12.99 -14.47
CA ASN A 154 1.57 -12.01 -13.59
C ASN A 154 1.06 -10.64 -13.97
N VAL A 155 0.41 -9.97 -13.03
CA VAL A 155 -0.10 -8.61 -13.19
C VAL A 155 0.68 -7.70 -12.26
N GLY A 156 1.26 -6.65 -12.84
CA GLY A 156 1.98 -5.61 -12.15
C GLY A 156 1.30 -4.25 -12.34
N LEU A 157 1.34 -3.39 -11.34
CA LEU A 157 0.79 -2.05 -11.40
C LEU A 157 1.71 -1.10 -10.64
N GLN A 158 2.00 0.06 -11.24
CA GLN A 158 2.66 1.17 -10.57
C GLN A 158 1.76 2.41 -10.54
N ALA A 159 1.51 2.95 -9.36
CA ALA A 159 0.75 4.17 -9.19
C ALA A 159 1.55 5.23 -8.44
N LYS A 160 1.47 6.48 -8.91
CA LYS A 160 2.25 7.61 -8.37
C LYS A 160 1.33 8.75 -8.01
N LYS A 161 1.76 9.54 -7.02
CA LYS A 161 1.01 10.72 -6.58
C LYS A 161 1.14 11.86 -7.57
#